data_AF-A0A6J7ZF29-F1
#
_entry.id   AF-A0A6J7ZF29-F1
#
_cell.length_a   1.000
_cell.length_b   1.000
_cell.length_c   1.000
_cell.angle_alpha   90.00
_cell.angle_beta   90.00
_cell.angle_gamma   90.00
#
_symmetry.space_group_name_H-M   'P 1'
#
loop_
_entity.id
_entity.type
_entity.pdbx_description
1 polymer ?
#
loop_
_entity_poly.entity_id
_entity_poly.type
_entity_poly.pdbx_seq_one_letter_code
_entity_poly.pdbx_strand_id
1 'polypeptide(L)'
;MMIKPDSTQPGLGQQSWQSQLDRFVKDNRQEFAALTWGLHLKWGEEPNTLGIDLKPTPHFVACPKSTIEQLNQNVENRLKEIVGIVDGYQPEKEVLIIGIGFDHVRLIYFESNPTPPECFQQVGKDVDTLLKHLEDSMNQIINLSNQ
;
A
#
# COMPACT_ATOMS: atom_id res chain seq x y z
N MET A 1 -44.15 32.28 10.78
CA MET A 1 -42.85 32.17 10.09
C MET A 1 -42.12 30.99 10.72
N MET A 2 -42.07 29.83 10.06
CA MET A 2 -41.36 28.65 10.55
C MET A 2 -40.05 28.53 9.77
N ILE A 3 -38.93 28.61 10.47
CA ILE A 3 -37.61 28.30 9.92
C ILE A 3 -37.52 26.77 9.86
N LYS A 4 -37.47 26.20 8.65
CA LYS A 4 -37.04 24.82 8.46
C LYS A 4 -35.52 24.78 8.59
N PRO A 5 -34.93 23.92 9.45
CA PRO A 5 -33.50 23.72 9.42
C PRO A 5 -33.15 23.00 8.12
N ASP A 6 -32.28 23.63 7.32
CA ASP A 6 -31.62 22.96 6.20
C ASP A 6 -30.88 21.74 6.75
N SER A 7 -31.39 20.56 6.37
CA SER A 7 -30.73 19.29 6.58
C SER A 7 -29.69 19.11 5.48
N THR A 8 -28.71 20.00 5.43
CA THR A 8 -27.46 19.70 4.73
C THR A 8 -26.63 18.85 5.67
N GLN A 9 -27.00 17.57 5.79
CA GLN A 9 -26.03 16.57 6.19
C GLN A 9 -24.88 16.71 5.19
N PRO A 10 -23.63 17.03 5.62
CA PRO A 10 -22.50 16.83 4.74
C PRO A 10 -22.60 15.37 4.32
N GLY A 11 -22.64 15.12 3.02
CA GLY A 11 -22.91 13.79 2.48
C GLY A 11 -22.13 12.73 3.25
N LEU A 12 -22.74 11.57 3.46
CA LEU A 12 -22.07 10.33 3.85
C LEU A 12 -20.99 10.03 2.77
N GLY A 13 -19.91 10.80 2.84
CA GLY A 13 -19.12 11.23 1.71
C GLY A 13 -18.04 10.22 1.41
N GLN A 14 -17.91 9.90 0.14
CA GLN A 14 -17.03 8.90 -0.44
C GLN A 14 -15.66 8.83 0.26
N GLN A 15 -15.24 7.61 0.62
CA GLN A 15 -13.92 7.36 1.19
C GLN A 15 -12.83 7.72 0.17
N SER A 16 -11.83 8.51 0.56
CA SER A 16 -10.69 8.83 -0.30
C SER A 16 -9.91 7.56 -0.67
N TRP A 17 -9.18 7.56 -1.80
CA TRP A 17 -8.41 6.37 -2.19
C TRP A 17 -7.43 5.93 -1.10
N GLN A 18 -6.86 6.88 -0.33
CA GLN A 18 -5.95 6.57 0.76
C GLN A 18 -6.66 5.76 1.86
N SER A 19 -7.87 6.19 2.25
CA SER A 19 -8.64 5.49 3.28
C SER A 19 -9.14 4.12 2.80
N GLN A 20 -9.47 3.97 1.52
CA GLN A 20 -9.82 2.69 0.91
C GLN A 20 -8.62 1.75 0.90
N LEU A 21 -7.44 2.26 0.51
CA LEU A 21 -6.19 1.51 0.49
C LEU A 21 -5.74 1.08 1.90
N ASP A 22 -5.80 1.99 2.88
CA ASP A 22 -5.50 1.68 4.28
C ASP A 22 -6.38 0.55 4.80
N ARG A 23 -7.68 0.63 4.51
CA ARG A 23 -8.64 -0.40 4.90
C ARG A 23 -8.35 -1.72 4.20
N PHE A 24 -8.09 -1.68 2.90
CA PHE A 24 -7.75 -2.87 2.13
C PHE A 24 -6.51 -3.58 2.71
N VAL A 25 -5.43 -2.84 3.01
CA VAL A 25 -4.24 -3.43 3.64
C VAL A 25 -4.53 -3.93 5.04
N LYS A 26 -5.32 -3.19 5.84
CA LYS A 26 -5.73 -3.60 7.19
C LYS A 26 -6.50 -4.92 7.18
N ASP A 27 -7.42 -5.09 6.24
CA ASP A 27 -8.28 -6.27 6.13
C ASP A 27 -7.52 -7.49 5.58
N ASN A 28 -6.34 -7.29 4.96
CA ASN A 28 -5.50 -8.34 4.35
C ASN A 28 -4.06 -8.36 4.90
N ARG A 29 -3.86 -7.98 6.17
CA ARG A 29 -2.50 -7.80 6.75
C ARG A 29 -1.62 -9.04 6.66
N GLN A 30 -2.19 -10.22 6.90
CA GLN A 30 -1.44 -11.47 6.87
C GLN A 30 -0.98 -11.80 5.45
N GLU A 31 -1.85 -11.62 4.47
CA GLU A 31 -1.54 -11.80 3.05
C GLU A 31 -0.52 -10.79 2.57
N PHE A 32 -0.58 -9.54 3.03
CA PHE A 32 0.44 -8.54 2.72
C PHE A 32 1.80 -8.87 3.33
N ALA A 33 1.83 -9.33 4.58
CA ALA A 33 3.08 -9.78 5.20
C ALA A 33 3.67 -11.00 4.49
N ALA A 34 2.82 -11.96 4.09
CA ALA A 34 3.23 -13.09 3.27
C ALA A 34 3.78 -12.64 1.90
N LEU A 35 3.06 -11.73 1.22
CA LEU A 35 3.43 -11.25 -0.11
C LEU A 35 4.76 -10.51 -0.09
N THR A 36 4.97 -9.55 0.83
CA THR A 36 6.21 -8.78 0.88
C THR A 36 7.41 -9.65 1.21
N TRP A 37 7.25 -10.67 2.07
CA TRP A 37 8.30 -11.65 2.34
C TRP A 37 8.60 -12.52 1.10
N GLY A 38 7.57 -13.06 0.45
CA GLY A 38 7.74 -13.87 -0.75
C GLY A 38 8.40 -13.11 -1.89
N LEU A 39 8.06 -11.82 -2.05
CA LEU A 39 8.71 -10.93 -3.01
C LEU A 39 10.16 -10.64 -2.62
N HIS A 40 10.45 -10.39 -1.35
CA HIS A 40 11.83 -10.23 -0.86
C HIS A 40 12.70 -11.45 -1.20
N LEU A 41 12.21 -12.67 -0.98
CA LEU A 41 12.91 -13.90 -1.37
C LEU A 41 13.13 -14.00 -2.90
N LYS A 42 12.16 -13.55 -3.70
CA LYS A 42 12.19 -13.60 -5.16
C LYS A 42 13.11 -12.54 -5.76
N TRP A 43 13.15 -11.35 -5.17
CA TRP A 43 13.91 -10.19 -5.62
C TRP A 43 15.35 -10.20 -5.10
N GLY A 44 15.61 -10.83 -3.96
CA GLY A 44 16.92 -10.81 -3.32
C GLY A 44 17.17 -9.46 -2.65
N GLU A 45 18.39 -8.92 -2.80
CA GLU A 45 18.80 -7.66 -2.14
C GLU A 45 18.24 -6.40 -2.81
N GLU A 46 17.61 -6.48 -4.00
CA GLU A 46 16.88 -5.38 -4.66
C GLU A 46 15.95 -5.95 -5.77
N PRO A 47 14.75 -5.41 -6.03
CA PRO A 47 14.08 -4.28 -5.37
C PRO A 47 13.54 -4.65 -3.99
N ASN A 48 13.77 -3.80 -3.00
CA ASN A 48 13.45 -4.11 -1.60
C ASN A 48 12.06 -3.68 -1.13
N THR A 49 11.25 -2.99 -1.94
CA THR A 49 9.92 -2.54 -1.51
C THR A 49 8.84 -2.72 -2.57
N LEU A 50 7.62 -2.99 -2.11
CA LEU A 50 6.43 -3.15 -2.92
C LEU A 50 5.75 -1.79 -3.13
N GLY A 51 5.41 -1.47 -4.36
CA GLY A 51 4.57 -0.33 -4.71
C GLY A 51 3.15 -0.76 -5.08
N ILE A 52 2.19 0.15 -4.91
CA ILE A 52 0.84 0.04 -5.47
C ILE A 52 0.62 1.28 -6.33
N ASP A 53 0.58 1.10 -7.66
CA ASP A 53 0.17 2.17 -8.57
C ASP A 53 -1.34 2.08 -8.79
N LEU A 54 -2.05 3.17 -8.50
CA LEU A 54 -3.50 3.22 -8.62
C LEU A 54 -3.98 3.46 -10.04
N LYS A 55 -3.11 3.88 -10.97
CA LYS A 55 -3.52 4.27 -12.33
C LYS A 55 -2.98 3.33 -13.41
N PRO A 56 -3.75 3.09 -14.49
CA PRO A 56 -5.15 3.43 -14.68
C PRO A 56 -6.10 2.57 -13.82
N THR A 57 -5.62 1.43 -13.33
CA THR A 57 -6.27 0.52 -12.40
C THR A 57 -5.28 0.11 -11.32
N PRO A 58 -5.69 -0.06 -10.05
CA PRO A 58 -4.82 -0.53 -8.98
C PRO A 58 -4.07 -1.81 -9.32
N HIS A 59 -2.74 -1.76 -9.25
CA HIS A 59 -1.86 -2.92 -9.48
C HIS A 59 -0.55 -2.79 -8.69
N PHE A 60 0.10 -3.91 -8.45
CA PHE A 60 1.40 -3.95 -7.80
C PHE A 60 2.53 -3.65 -8.77
N VAL A 61 3.52 -2.92 -8.27
CA VAL A 61 4.75 -2.61 -9.01
C VAL A 61 5.95 -2.82 -8.09
N ALA A 62 7.10 -3.18 -8.67
CA ALA A 62 8.35 -3.08 -7.93
C ALA A 62 8.66 -1.60 -7.66
N CYS A 63 8.99 -1.27 -6.41
CA CYS A 63 9.36 0.09 -6.02
C CYS A 63 10.76 0.04 -5.38
N PRO A 64 11.84 0.04 -6.18
CA PRO A 64 13.18 0.03 -5.62
C PRO A 64 13.44 1.33 -4.85
N LYS A 65 14.31 1.26 -3.84
CA LYS A 65 14.69 2.42 -3.02
C LYS A 65 15.17 3.60 -3.89
N SER A 66 15.93 3.31 -4.95
CA SER A 66 16.43 4.33 -5.88
C SER A 66 15.33 5.14 -6.56
N THR A 67 14.16 4.55 -6.83
CA THR A 67 13.00 5.26 -7.37
C THR A 67 12.41 6.22 -6.33
N ILE A 68 12.36 5.83 -5.06
CA ILE A 68 11.88 6.68 -3.96
C ILE A 68 12.85 7.84 -3.71
N GLU A 69 14.16 7.58 -3.74
CA GLU A 69 15.20 8.60 -3.64
C GLU A 69 15.12 9.61 -4.79
N GLN A 70 14.95 9.13 -6.03
CA GLN A 70 14.78 9.99 -7.20
C GLN A 70 13.50 10.83 -7.08
N LEU A 71 12.39 10.25 -6.65
CA LEU A 71 11.15 10.99 -6.41
C LEU A 71 11.37 12.08 -5.36
N ASN A 72 12.04 11.75 -4.24
CA ASN A 72 12.38 12.69 -3.18
C ASN A 72 13.20 13.88 -3.72
N GLN A 73 14.18 13.64 -4.58
CA GLN A 73 14.96 14.70 -5.23
C GLN A 73 14.07 15.61 -6.11
N ASN A 74 13.17 15.01 -6.89
CA ASN A 74 12.25 15.74 -7.77
C ASN A 74 11.26 16.63 -7.00
N VAL A 75 10.95 16.31 -5.74
CA VAL A 75 10.06 17.09 -4.89
C VAL A 75 10.82 17.90 -3.83
N GLU A 76 12.01 18.40 -4.17
CA GLU A 76 12.82 19.29 -3.32
C GLU A 76 13.13 18.68 -1.94
N ASN A 77 13.32 17.36 -1.89
CA ASN A 77 13.57 16.57 -0.68
C ASN A 77 12.45 16.59 0.37
N ARG A 78 11.18 16.69 -0.06
CA ARG A 78 10.01 16.68 0.85
C ARG A 78 9.63 15.29 1.39
N LEU A 79 10.22 14.21 0.90
CA LEU A 79 9.94 12.81 1.29
C LEU A 79 11.08 12.16 2.11
N LYS A 80 11.94 12.96 2.77
CA LYS A 80 13.07 12.45 3.56
C LYS A 80 12.69 11.40 4.61
N GLU A 81 11.53 11.56 5.24
CA GLU A 81 11.03 10.60 6.24
C GLU A 81 10.75 9.23 5.60
N ILE A 82 10.10 9.21 4.43
CA ILE A 82 9.85 7.97 3.68
C ILE A 82 11.18 7.31 3.28
N VAL A 83 12.14 8.09 2.80
CA VAL A 83 13.49 7.57 2.48
C VAL A 83 14.15 6.94 3.71
N GLY A 84 14.10 7.61 4.87
CA GLY A 84 14.66 7.07 6.11
C GLY A 84 13.98 5.79 6.59
N ILE A 85 12.66 5.65 6.37
CA ILE A 85 11.92 4.43 6.69
C ILE A 85 12.31 3.29 5.76
N VAL A 86 12.46 3.56 4.45
CA VAL A 86 12.94 2.58 3.48
C VAL A 86 14.36 2.11 3.83
N ASP A 87 15.24 3.01 4.28
CA ASP A 87 16.61 2.70 4.69
C ASP A 87 16.69 1.77 5.90
N GLY A 88 15.74 1.88 6.82
CA GLY A 88 15.67 1.08 8.05
C GLY A 88 14.83 -0.18 7.95
N TYR A 89 14.22 -0.46 6.79
CA TYR A 89 13.22 -1.51 6.60
C TYR A 89 13.79 -2.92 6.87
N GLN A 90 13.12 -3.69 7.73
CA GLN A 90 13.45 -5.07 8.07
C GLN A 90 12.39 -6.04 7.53
N PRO A 91 12.57 -6.64 6.34
CA PRO A 91 11.55 -7.47 5.69
C PRO A 91 11.17 -8.72 6.50
N GLU A 92 12.01 -9.16 7.42
CA GLU A 92 11.76 -10.28 8.32
C GLU A 92 10.82 -9.98 9.49
N LYS A 93 10.44 -8.70 9.69
CA LYS A 93 9.54 -8.25 10.78
C LYS A 93 8.44 -7.31 10.29
N GLU A 94 8.75 -6.50 9.29
CA GLU A 94 7.96 -5.35 8.91
C GLU A 94 7.34 -5.54 7.52
N VAL A 95 6.24 -4.84 7.30
CA VAL A 95 5.61 -4.66 5.99
C VAL A 95 5.73 -3.20 5.61
N LEU A 96 6.27 -2.95 4.43
CA LEU A 96 6.44 -1.62 3.85
C LEU A 96 5.88 -1.61 2.42
N ILE A 97 4.93 -0.72 2.17
CA ILE A 97 4.29 -0.55 0.87
C ILE A 97 4.17 0.94 0.56
N ILE A 98 4.49 1.31 -0.69
CA ILE A 98 4.36 2.67 -1.21
C ILE A 98 3.17 2.74 -2.17
N GLY A 99 2.06 3.32 -1.72
CA GLY A 99 0.93 3.65 -2.58
C GLY A 99 1.20 4.93 -3.39
N ILE A 100 1.00 4.88 -4.69
CA ILE A 100 1.22 5.99 -5.62
C ILE A 100 -0.11 6.28 -6.30
N GLY A 101 -0.63 7.50 -6.12
CA GLY A 101 -1.89 7.90 -6.71
C GLY A 101 -1.94 9.38 -7.00
N PHE A 102 -2.35 9.74 -8.21
CA PHE A 102 -2.63 11.12 -8.62
C PHE A 102 -1.43 12.05 -8.33
N ASP A 103 -1.52 12.83 -7.25
CA ASP A 103 -0.58 13.84 -6.77
C ASP A 103 0.02 13.50 -5.40
N HIS A 104 -0.24 12.30 -4.88
CA HIS A 104 0.10 11.89 -3.53
C HIS A 104 0.81 10.53 -3.48
N VAL A 105 1.75 10.43 -2.56
CA VAL A 105 2.34 9.17 -2.11
C VAL A 105 1.75 8.82 -0.75
N ARG A 106 1.42 7.55 -0.55
CA ARG A 106 0.95 7.00 0.72
C ARG A 106 1.92 5.93 1.20
N LEU A 107 2.54 6.18 2.34
CA LEU A 107 3.30 5.16 3.06
C LEU A 107 2.33 4.26 3.83
N ILE A 108 2.48 2.95 3.67
CA ILE A 108 1.83 1.94 4.50
C ILE A 108 2.93 1.12 5.13
N TYR A 109 3.03 1.22 6.45
CA TYR A 109 4.10 0.63 7.22
C TYR A 109 3.57 0.07 8.52
N PHE A 110 3.93 -1.18 8.83
CA PHE A 110 3.59 -1.82 10.09
C PHE A 110 4.50 -3.00 10.41
N GLU A 111 4.69 -3.26 11.71
CA GLU A 111 5.24 -4.54 12.18
C GLU A 111 4.16 -5.64 12.10
N SER A 112 4.52 -6.82 11.60
CA SER A 112 3.61 -7.95 11.45
C SER A 112 3.77 -8.92 12.62
N ASN A 113 2.64 -9.37 13.15
CA ASN A 113 2.55 -10.47 14.10
C ASN A 113 1.37 -11.38 13.70
N PRO A 114 1.61 -12.61 13.21
CA PRO A 114 2.90 -13.29 13.09
C PRO A 114 3.86 -12.62 12.10
N THR A 115 5.15 -12.97 12.16
CA THR A 115 6.20 -12.34 11.33
C THR A 115 5.96 -12.60 9.83
N PRO A 116 6.49 -11.77 8.91
CA PRO A 116 6.34 -11.99 7.46
C PRO A 116 6.73 -13.40 6.97
N PRO A 117 7.84 -14.02 7.43
CA PRO A 117 8.15 -15.41 7.09
C PRO A 117 7.10 -16.42 7.58
N GLU A 118 6.59 -16.25 8.80
CA GLU A 118 5.53 -17.10 9.36
C GLU A 118 4.22 -16.92 8.61
N CYS A 119 3.85 -15.68 8.27
CA CYS A 119 2.71 -15.37 7.43
C CYS A 119 2.81 -16.09 6.08
N PHE A 120 3.98 -16.04 5.43
CA PHE A 120 4.20 -16.72 4.15
C PHE A 120 4.01 -18.24 4.26
N GLN A 121 4.56 -18.85 5.30
CA GLN A 121 4.35 -20.27 5.58
C GLN A 121 2.87 -20.61 5.87
N GLN A 122 2.18 -19.78 6.64
CA GLN A 122 0.78 -20.01 7.04
C GLN A 122 -0.21 -19.81 5.88
N VAL A 123 0.00 -18.80 5.03
CA VAL A 123 -0.84 -18.56 3.86
C VAL A 123 -0.66 -19.70 2.85
N GLY A 124 0.56 -20.25 2.71
CA GLY A 124 0.82 -21.48 1.95
C GLY A 124 0.55 -21.37 0.45
N LYS A 125 0.47 -20.15 -0.08
CA LYS A 125 0.32 -19.85 -1.52
C LYS A 125 1.67 -19.38 -2.07
N ASP A 126 1.93 -19.65 -3.34
CA ASP A 126 3.07 -19.06 -4.03
C ASP A 126 2.87 -17.55 -4.28
N VAL A 127 3.96 -16.85 -4.53
CA VAL A 127 3.98 -15.39 -4.70
C VAL A 127 3.06 -14.91 -5.81
N ASP A 128 3.06 -15.59 -6.96
CA ASP A 128 2.28 -15.14 -8.12
C ASP A 128 0.78 -15.32 -7.87
N THR A 129 0.38 -16.38 -7.16
CA THR A 129 -0.99 -16.60 -6.70
C THR A 129 -1.44 -15.56 -5.67
N LEU A 130 -0.60 -15.22 -4.68
CA LEU A 130 -0.89 -14.18 -3.69
C LEU A 130 -1.06 -12.81 -4.35
N LEU A 131 -0.12 -12.46 -5.23
CA LEU A 131 -0.11 -11.19 -5.95
C LEU A 131 -1.41 -11.02 -6.73
N LYS A 132 -1.75 -12.00 -7.57
CA LYS A 132 -2.98 -11.97 -8.37
C LYS A 132 -4.23 -11.87 -7.49
N HIS A 133 -4.31 -12.64 -6.41
CA HIS A 133 -5.46 -12.62 -5.52
C HIS A 133 -5.68 -11.25 -4.85
N LEU A 134 -4.59 -10.63 -4.40
CA LEU A 134 -4.64 -9.31 -3.80
C LEU A 134 -4.95 -8.22 -4.84
N GLU A 135 -4.40 -8.29 -6.06
CA GLU A 135 -4.78 -7.35 -7.14
C GLU A 135 -6.26 -7.47 -7.52
N ASP A 136 -6.77 -8.69 -7.69
CA ASP A 136 -8.17 -8.94 -8.01
C ASP A 136 -9.08 -8.36 -6.91
N SER A 137 -8.72 -8.55 -5.64
CA SER A 137 -9.46 -8.01 -4.49
C SER A 137 -9.36 -6.48 -4.40
N MET A 138 -8.17 -5.94 -4.64
CA MET A 138 -7.91 -4.50 -4.63
C MET A 138 -8.75 -3.77 -5.68
N ASN A 139 -8.85 -4.33 -6.88
CA ASN A 139 -9.65 -3.78 -7.98
C ASN A 139 -11.17 -3.83 -7.73
N GLN A 140 -11.63 -4.68 -6.82
CA GLN A 140 -13.04 -4.72 -6.39
C GLN A 140 -13.35 -3.71 -5.29
N ILE A 141 -12.36 -3.40 -4.44
CA ILE A 141 -12.55 -2.59 -3.24
C ILE A 141 -12.24 -1.12 -3.50
N ILE A 142 -11.18 -0.82 -4.26
CA ILE A 142 -10.73 0.54 -4.51
C ILE A 142 -11.51 1.13 -5.70
N ASN A 143 -12.37 2.09 -5.41
CA ASN A 143 -13.12 2.85 -6.40
C ASN A 143 -12.47 4.21 -6.66
N LEU A 144 -11.99 4.40 -7.89
CA LEU A 144 -11.32 5.63 -8.36
C LEU A 144 -12.21 6.58 -9.16
N SER A 145 -13.51 6.28 -9.30
CA SER A 145 -14.42 6.95 -10.26
C SER A 145 -14.64 8.46 -10.05
N ASN A 146 -14.20 9.04 -8.92
CA ASN A 146 -14.43 10.44 -8.56
C ASN A 146 -13.15 11.11 -7.98
N GLN A 147 -11.97 10.72 -8.47
CA GLN A 147 -10.67 11.26 -8.05
C GLN A 147 -9.92 11.84 -9.24
#